data_AF-A0A6G1ET09-F1
#
_entry.id   AF-A0A6G1ET09-F1
#
_cell.length_a   1.000
_cell.length_b   1.000
_cell.length_c   1.000
_cell.angle_alpha   90.00
_cell.angle_beta   90.00
_cell.angle_gamma   90.00
#
_symmetry.space_group_name_H-M   'P 1'
#
loop_
_entity.id
_entity.type
_entity.pdbx_description
1 polymer ?
#
loop_
_entity_poly.entity_id
_entity_poly.type
_entity_poly.pdbx_seq_one_letter_code
_entity_poly.pdbx_strand_id
1 'polypeptide(L)'
;MCRRREGEGALGARWPGREELIGGWKKQLSENLISADLHGALVTVAECKSASYQGVCGIMIQETAETFGIISEDNRFRAVPKAGSVFILQADSKQTVGRSR
;
A
#
# COMPACT_ATOMS: atom_id res chain seq x y z
N MET A 1 -13.77 -28.77 -14.13
CA MET A 1 -14.66 -28.29 -15.22
C MET A 1 -15.93 -27.74 -14.57
N CYS A 2 -15.91 -26.48 -14.12
CA CYS A 2 -17.05 -25.87 -13.43
C CYS A 2 -18.04 -25.39 -14.49
N ARG A 3 -19.16 -26.10 -14.65
CA ARG A 3 -20.22 -25.68 -15.59
C ARG A 3 -20.89 -24.43 -15.04
N ARG A 4 -20.93 -23.36 -15.83
CA ARG A 4 -21.85 -22.23 -15.59
C ARG A 4 -23.26 -22.79 -15.60
N ARG A 5 -23.96 -22.64 -14.48
CA ARG A 5 -25.41 -22.81 -14.40
C ARG A 5 -25.99 -21.41 -14.56
N GLU A 6 -26.55 -21.12 -15.73
CA GLU A 6 -27.38 -19.93 -15.95
C GLU A 6 -28.80 -20.26 -15.48
N GLY A 7 -29.36 -19.41 -14.62
CA GLY A 7 -30.69 -19.60 -14.04
C GLY A 7 -30.96 -18.59 -12.93
N GLU A 8 -31.56 -17.47 -13.35
CA GLU A 8 -32.46 -16.52 -12.68
C GLU A 8 -32.53 -16.45 -11.14
N GLY A 9 -32.46 -15.20 -10.63
CA GLY A 9 -33.19 -14.81 -9.42
C GLY A 9 -32.44 -13.98 -8.39
N ALA A 10 -32.06 -12.74 -8.73
CA ALA A 10 -32.03 -11.60 -7.80
C ALA A 10 -31.70 -10.31 -8.57
N LEU A 11 -32.71 -9.45 -8.75
CA LEU A 11 -32.64 -7.99 -8.88
C LEU A 11 -31.32 -7.37 -9.40
N GLY A 12 -31.25 -7.15 -10.71
CA GLY A 12 -30.86 -5.87 -11.34
C GLY A 12 -29.53 -5.18 -11.00
N ALA A 13 -28.61 -5.77 -10.24
CA ALA A 13 -27.29 -5.18 -10.04
C ALA A 13 -26.38 -5.55 -11.21
N ARG A 14 -26.20 -4.62 -12.15
CA ARG A 14 -25.07 -4.66 -13.09
C ARG A 14 -23.79 -4.59 -12.25
N TRP A 15 -23.09 -5.72 -12.11
CA TRP A 15 -21.76 -5.73 -11.51
C TRP A 15 -20.88 -4.74 -12.27
N PRO A 16 -20.18 -3.83 -11.59
CA PRO A 16 -19.32 -2.88 -12.28
C PRO A 16 -18.27 -3.66 -13.07
N GLY A 17 -17.88 -3.12 -14.23
CA GLY A 17 -16.82 -3.74 -15.02
C GLY A 17 -15.55 -3.88 -14.18
N ARG A 18 -14.70 -4.87 -14.47
CA ARG A 18 -13.42 -5.09 -13.76
C ARG A 18 -12.60 -3.81 -13.64
N GLU A 19 -12.62 -2.97 -14.66
CA GLU A 19 -11.93 -1.68 -14.71
C GLU A 19 -12.53 -0.63 -13.77
N GLU A 20 -13.85 -0.61 -13.63
CA GLU A 20 -14.58 0.29 -12.72
C GLU A 20 -14.35 -0.10 -11.27
N LEU A 21 -14.35 -1.41 -10.98
CA LEU A 21 -13.93 -1.93 -9.67
C LEU A 21 -12.48 -1.56 -9.38
N ILE A 22 -11.52 -1.83 -10.28
CA ILE A 22 -10.12 -1.49 -10.02
C ILE A 22 -9.93 0.03 -9.86
N GLY A 23 -10.63 0.84 -10.68
CA GLY A 23 -10.55 2.29 -10.66
C GLY A 23 -11.09 2.92 -9.37
N GLY A 24 -12.26 2.47 -8.92
CA GLY A 24 -12.88 2.97 -7.68
C GLY A 24 -12.02 2.68 -6.44
N TRP A 25 -11.42 1.48 -6.39
CA TRP A 25 -10.61 1.06 -5.24
C TRP A 25 -9.26 1.75 -5.23
N LYS A 26 -8.64 2.02 -6.39
CA LYS A 26 -7.42 2.83 -6.49
C LYS A 26 -7.58 4.21 -5.84
N LYS A 27 -8.70 4.89 -6.13
CA LYS A 27 -8.99 6.21 -5.57
C LYS A 27 -9.14 6.15 -4.04
N GLN A 28 -9.93 5.21 -3.55
CA GLN A 28 -10.12 5.02 -2.10
C GLN A 28 -8.81 4.66 -1.39
N LEU A 29 -7.99 3.79 -1.99
CA LEU A 29 -6.66 3.45 -1.45
C LEU A 29 -5.75 4.66 -1.37
N SER A 30 -5.72 5.51 -2.40
CA SER A 30 -4.90 6.73 -2.38
C SER A 30 -5.34 7.70 -1.28
N GLU A 31 -6.64 7.94 -1.12
CA GLU A 31 -7.19 8.84 -0.09
C GLU A 31 -6.93 8.30 1.33
N ASN A 32 -7.08 6.98 1.51
CA ASN A 32 -6.80 6.32 2.78
C ASN A 32 -5.31 6.32 3.12
N LEU A 33 -4.42 6.10 2.15
CA LEU A 33 -2.97 6.13 2.39
C LEU A 33 -2.46 7.51 2.81
N ILE A 34 -3.07 8.59 2.31
CA ILE A 34 -2.70 9.97 2.68
C ILE A 34 -3.06 10.27 4.14
N SER A 35 -4.11 9.66 4.66
CA SER A 35 -4.63 9.89 6.01
C SER A 35 -4.24 8.80 7.02
N ALA A 36 -3.69 7.68 6.53
CA ALA A 36 -3.30 6.56 7.37
C ALA A 36 -2.06 6.89 8.20
N ASP A 37 -2.01 6.27 9.38
CA ASP A 37 -0.79 6.18 10.15
C ASP A 37 0.16 5.19 9.46
N LEU A 38 1.29 5.70 8.95
CA LEU A 38 2.33 4.91 8.32
C LEU A 38 3.49 4.58 9.27
N HIS A 39 3.42 5.01 10.53
CA HIS A 39 4.41 4.67 11.54
C HIS A 39 4.41 3.15 11.80
N GLY A 40 5.59 2.56 11.92
CA GLY A 40 5.78 1.12 12.03
C GLY A 40 5.76 0.37 10.69
N ALA A 41 5.44 1.03 9.57
CA ALA A 41 5.50 0.40 8.26
C ALA A 41 6.96 0.15 7.83
N LEU A 42 7.20 -1.00 7.20
CA LEU A 42 8.45 -1.27 6.50
C LEU A 42 8.44 -0.52 5.16
N VAL A 43 9.43 0.36 4.98
CA VAL A 43 9.55 1.26 3.83
C VAL A 43 10.90 1.08 3.16
N THR A 44 10.89 1.10 1.83
CA THR A 44 12.11 1.16 1.01
C THR A 44 12.11 2.41 0.14
N VAL A 45 13.22 3.13 0.09
CA VAL A 45 13.46 4.25 -0.82
C VAL A 45 13.90 3.69 -2.17
N ALA A 46 12.96 3.50 -3.09
CA ALA A 46 13.25 2.94 -4.42
C ALA A 46 14.08 3.90 -5.28
N GLU A 47 13.72 5.18 -5.24
CA GLU A 47 14.40 6.25 -5.97
C GLU A 47 14.47 7.49 -5.08
N CYS A 48 15.56 8.23 -5.19
CA CYS A 48 15.71 9.52 -4.54
C CYS A 48 16.66 10.38 -5.37
N LYS A 49 16.35 11.67 -5.51
CA LYS A 49 17.26 12.64 -6.14
C LYS A 49 18.65 12.67 -5.47
N SER A 50 18.70 12.42 -4.16
CA SER A 50 19.96 12.26 -3.44
C SER A 50 20.36 10.79 -3.37
N ALA A 51 21.47 10.44 -4.03
CA ALA A 51 21.98 9.07 -4.07
C ALA A 51 22.28 8.47 -2.68
N SER A 52 22.48 9.30 -1.66
CA SER A 52 22.71 8.87 -0.27
C SER A 52 21.53 8.15 0.38
N TYR A 53 20.31 8.35 -0.13
CA TYR A 53 19.10 7.74 0.40
C TYR A 53 18.56 6.59 -0.46
N GLN A 54 19.03 6.45 -1.69
CA GLN A 54 18.55 5.41 -2.57
C GLN A 54 18.88 4.01 -2.01
N GLY A 55 17.88 3.14 -1.99
CA GLY A 55 17.99 1.78 -1.44
C GLY A 55 17.93 1.71 0.09
N VAL A 56 17.76 2.82 0.81
CA VAL A 56 17.51 2.78 2.26
C VAL A 56 16.23 2.00 2.52
N CYS A 57 16.33 0.96 3.35
CA CYS A 57 15.21 0.17 3.85
C CYS A 57 15.16 0.26 5.37
N GLY A 58 13.96 0.31 5.93
CA GLY A 58 13.79 0.33 7.37
C GLY A 58 12.36 0.61 7.83
N ILE A 59 12.21 0.84 9.13
CA ILE A 59 10.91 1.11 9.74
C ILE A 59 10.67 2.61 9.74
N MET A 60 9.51 3.03 9.23
CA MET A 60 9.02 4.40 9.32
C MET A 60 8.68 4.72 10.78
N ILE A 61 9.38 5.68 11.38
CA ILE A 61 9.09 6.11 12.76
C ILE A 61 8.54 7.53 12.83
N GLN A 62 8.72 8.32 11.77
CA GLN A 62 8.26 9.70 11.72
C GLN A 62 7.71 10.06 10.35
N GLU A 63 6.49 10.54 10.29
CA GLU A 63 5.97 11.25 9.13
C GLU A 63 5.92 12.75 9.41
N THR A 64 6.44 13.56 8.48
CA THR A 64 6.31 15.02 8.50
C THR A 64 5.79 15.50 7.14
N ALA A 65 5.51 16.80 7.01
CA ALA A 65 5.08 17.37 5.73
C ALA A 65 6.11 17.16 4.61
N GLU A 66 7.40 17.20 4.92
CA GLU A 66 8.48 17.23 3.92
C GLU A 66 9.34 15.97 3.89
N THR A 67 9.35 15.18 4.97
CA THR A 67 10.27 14.04 5.12
C THR A 67 9.60 12.82 5.76
N PHE A 68 10.16 11.65 5.47
CA PHE A 68 9.95 10.42 6.20
C PHE A 68 11.19 10.09 7.04
N GLY A 69 11.01 9.97 8.35
CA GLY A 69 12.03 9.51 9.28
C GLY A 69 12.03 8.00 9.37
N ILE A 70 13.13 7.39 8.91
CA ILE A 70 13.30 5.93 8.82
C ILE A 70 14.45 5.52 9.74
N ILE A 71 14.24 4.47 10.53
CA ILE A 71 15.33 3.75 11.21
C ILE A 71 15.76 2.60 10.28
N SER A 72 16.96 2.71 9.71
CA SER A 72 17.53 1.68 8.84
C SER A 72 18.14 0.51 9.62
N GLU A 73 18.46 -0.58 8.92
CA GLU A 73 19.07 -1.79 9.50
C GLU A 73 20.39 -1.54 10.25
N ASP A 74 21.13 -0.49 9.88
CA ASP A 74 22.32 -0.03 10.59
C ASP A 74 22.02 0.76 11.87
N ASN A 75 20.77 0.74 12.34
CA ASN A 75 20.23 1.47 13.49
C ASN A 75 20.41 3.00 13.40
N ARG A 76 20.52 3.56 12.20
CA ARG A 76 20.61 5.01 12.00
C ARG A 76 19.27 5.60 11.62
N PHE A 77 18.96 6.74 12.22
CA PHE A 77 17.85 7.58 11.81
C PHE A 77 18.20 8.38 10.56
N ARG A 78 17.30 8.36 9.59
CA ARG A 78 17.44 9.05 8.30
C ARG A 78 16.13 9.78 7.99
N ALA A 79 16.20 11.11 7.94
CA ALA A 79 15.09 11.95 7.46
C ALA A 79 15.18 12.06 5.93
N VAL A 80 14.46 11.20 5.23
CA VAL A 80 14.46 11.13 3.76
C VAL A 80 13.45 12.14 3.21
N PRO A 81 13.84 13.05 2.29
CA PRO A 81 12.91 14.03 1.72
C PRO A 81 11.84 13.35 0.87
N LYS A 82 10.58 13.77 1.01
CA LYS A 82 9.46 13.34 0.15
C LYS A 82 9.63 13.88 -1.27
N ALA A 83 10.14 15.10 -1.40
CA ALA A 83 10.37 15.75 -2.68
C ALA A 83 11.47 15.01 -3.48
N GLY A 84 11.10 14.51 -4.66
CA GLY A 84 12.03 13.80 -5.54
C GLY A 84 12.42 12.40 -5.06
N SER A 85 11.59 11.79 -4.20
CA SER A 85 11.77 10.41 -3.75
C SER A 85 10.55 9.55 -4.08
N VAL A 86 10.79 8.27 -4.33
CA VAL A 86 9.77 7.24 -4.53
C VAL A 86 9.93 6.20 -3.42
N PHE A 87 8.84 5.94 -2.71
CA PHE A 87 8.81 5.01 -1.58
C PHE A 87 7.95 3.79 -1.91
N ILE A 88 8.41 2.62 -1.46
CA ILE A 88 7.65 1.38 -1.48
C ILE A 88 7.27 1.03 -0.04
N LEU A 89 5.96 0.88 0.21
CA LEU A 89 5.41 0.45 1.50
C LEU A 89 5.06 -1.04 1.39
N GLN A 90 5.54 -1.85 2.34
CA GLN A 90 5.14 -3.26 2.40
C GLN A 90 3.80 -3.39 3.12
N ALA A 91 2.82 -4.01 2.45
CA ALA A 91 1.51 -4.32 3.01
C ALA A 91 1.29 -5.83 3.01
N ASP A 92 1.20 -6.44 4.20
CA ASP A 92 0.92 -7.87 4.33
C ASP A 92 -0.59 -8.10 4.34
N SER A 93 -1.09 -8.90 3.39
CA SER A 93 -2.48 -9.38 3.45
C SER A 93 -2.54 -10.64 4.32
N LYS A 94 -3.21 -10.56 5.47
CA LYS A 94 -3.49 -11.78 6.26
C LYS A 94 -4.58 -12.58 5.53
N GLN A 95 -4.20 -13.70 4.93
CA GLN A 95 -5.18 -14.72 4.55
C GLN A 95 -5.74 -15.34 5.83
N THR A 96 -6.93 -14.90 6.23
CA THR A 96 -7.73 -15.64 7.19
C THR A 96 -8.21 -16.92 6.50
N VAL A 97 -7.45 -18.00 6.66
CA VAL A 97 -7.94 -19.34 6.31
C VAL A 97 -9.10 -19.65 7.24
N GLY A 98 -10.32 -19.52 6.72
CA GLY A 98 -11.53 -19.92 7.42
C GLY A 98 -11.47 -21.40 7.76
N ARG A 99 -11.22 -21.73 9.02
CA ARG A 99 -11.38 -23.08 9.54
C ARG A 99 -12.88 -23.34 9.66
N SER A 100 -13.49 -23.87 8.61
CA SER A 100 -14.81 -24.50 8.71
C SER A 100 -14.66 -25.74 9.61
N ARG A 101 -15.31 -25.70 10.77
CA ARG A 101 -15.63 -26.91 11.53
C ARG A 101 -16.81 -27.62 10.88
#